data_AF-A0A4Z1RGE6-F1
#
_entry.id   AF-A0A4Z1RGE6-F1
#
_cell.length_a   1.000
_cell.length_b   1.000
_cell.length_c   1.000
_cell.angle_alpha   90.00
_cell.angle_beta   90.00
_cell.angle_gamma   90.00
#
_symmetry.space_group_name_H-M   'P 1'
#
loop_
_entity.id
_entity.type
_entity.pdbx_description
1 polymer ?
#
loop_
_entity_poly.entity_id
_entity_poly.type
_entity_poly.pdbx_seq_one_letter_code
_entity_poly.pdbx_strand_id
1 'polypeptide(L)'
;MTNPHMPPPATWPEAFARLPLVSPPAGGWDAIAHRLPRATPRPRRWPLWTALAASLLLAVALPVRWLAPDAPAPSAPASDVATLQNESARLEALLPLLADDRVATGTAALMSGELELRLAEIDAGLRDPALDPQARERLWRSRVDTLLALVQFEGERSWLAAQGSRFDTALVQID
;
A
#
# COMPACT_ATOMS: atom_id res chain seq x y z
N MET A 1 -44.20 -23.70 6.83
CA MET A 1 -43.60 -23.15 5.59
C MET A 1 -42.09 -23.24 5.74
N THR A 2 -41.50 -24.16 5.00
CA THR A 2 -40.14 -24.70 5.17
C THR A 2 -39.09 -23.76 4.59
N ASN A 3 -38.09 -23.40 5.40
CA ASN A 3 -36.86 -22.73 4.95
C ASN A 3 -36.09 -23.67 3.99
N PRO A 4 -35.77 -23.27 2.75
CA PRO A 4 -34.80 -24.01 1.96
C PRO A 4 -33.41 -23.81 2.59
N HIS A 5 -32.77 -24.90 3.04
CA HIS A 5 -31.35 -24.90 3.40
C HIS A 5 -30.55 -24.65 2.11
N MET A 6 -30.22 -23.39 1.85
CA MET A 6 -29.32 -23.01 0.76
C MET A 6 -27.88 -23.38 1.21
N PRO A 7 -27.08 -24.07 0.36
CA PRO A 7 -25.72 -24.43 0.72
C PRO A 7 -24.86 -23.16 0.95
N PRO A 8 -23.90 -23.18 1.88
CA PRO A 8 -23.04 -22.04 2.16
C PRO A 8 -22.24 -21.65 0.91
N PRO A 9 -22.03 -20.35 0.65
CA PRO A 9 -21.28 -19.90 -0.51
C PRO A 9 -19.82 -20.39 -0.44
N ALA A 10 -19.27 -20.84 -1.58
CA ALA A 10 -17.92 -21.37 -1.63
C ALA A 10 -16.86 -20.27 -1.70
N THR A 11 -17.26 -19.06 -2.12
CA THR A 11 -16.36 -17.92 -2.30
C THR A 11 -17.04 -16.60 -1.89
N TRP A 12 -16.23 -15.59 -1.55
CA TRP A 12 -16.72 -14.25 -1.20
C TRP A 12 -17.55 -13.58 -2.31
N PRO A 13 -17.15 -13.60 -3.59
CA PRO A 13 -17.96 -13.01 -4.67
C PRO A 13 -19.36 -13.63 -4.76
N GLU A 14 -19.47 -14.95 -4.55
CA GLU A 14 -20.74 -15.67 -4.53
C GLU A 14 -21.61 -15.27 -3.32
N ALA A 15 -21.00 -15.06 -2.16
CA ALA A 15 -21.69 -14.55 -0.98
C ALA A 15 -22.25 -13.14 -1.22
N PHE A 16 -21.47 -12.25 -1.84
CA PHE A 16 -21.90 -10.89 -2.16
C PHE A 16 -22.99 -10.86 -3.23
N ALA A 17 -22.95 -11.74 -4.22
CA ALA A 17 -23.99 -11.84 -5.26
C ALA A 17 -25.35 -12.29 -4.70
N ARG A 18 -25.37 -12.96 -3.54
CA ARG A 18 -26.61 -13.41 -2.86
C ARG A 18 -27.22 -12.35 -1.95
N LEU A 19 -26.56 -11.21 -1.74
CA LEU A 19 -27.11 -10.14 -0.91
C LEU A 19 -28.35 -9.53 -1.56
N PRO A 20 -29.44 -9.31 -0.80
CA PRO A 20 -30.61 -8.62 -1.33
C PRO A 20 -30.21 -7.19 -1.73
N LEU A 21 -30.61 -6.79 -2.93
CA LEU A 21 -30.49 -5.41 -3.40
C LEU A 21 -31.47 -4.54 -2.60
N VAL A 22 -31.03 -4.09 -1.41
CA VAL A 22 -31.79 -3.14 -0.61
C VAL A 22 -31.62 -1.76 -1.23
N SER A 23 -32.69 -1.22 -1.82
CA SER A 23 -32.71 0.17 -2.25
C SER A 23 -32.49 1.05 -1.02
N PRO A 24 -31.54 2.00 -1.04
CA PRO A 24 -31.31 2.87 0.10
C PRO A 24 -32.60 3.66 0.39
N PRO A 25 -32.96 3.87 1.67
CA PRO A 25 -34.09 4.73 2.00
C PRO A 25 -33.85 6.13 1.41
N ALA A 26 -34.91 6.81 0.97
CA ALA A 26 -34.81 8.14 0.38
C ALA A 26 -34.07 9.09 1.34
N GLY A 27 -32.95 9.66 0.91
CA GLY A 27 -32.08 10.52 1.74
C GLY A 27 -31.20 9.77 2.76
N GLY A 28 -31.18 8.43 2.76
CA GLY A 28 -30.38 7.63 3.69
C GLY A 28 -28.87 7.84 3.55
N TRP A 29 -28.39 7.97 2.32
CA TRP A 29 -26.99 8.28 2.05
C TRP A 29 -26.61 9.70 2.48
N ASP A 30 -27.50 10.68 2.31
CA ASP A 30 -27.28 12.04 2.79
C ASP A 30 -27.24 12.10 4.32
N ALA A 31 -28.15 11.39 4.99
CA ALA A 31 -28.16 11.29 6.45
C ALA A 31 -26.88 10.65 7.01
N ILE A 32 -26.31 9.66 6.32
CA ILE A 32 -25.02 9.06 6.68
C ILE A 32 -23.88 10.03 6.39
N ALA A 33 -23.89 10.71 5.23
CA ALA A 33 -22.89 11.72 4.87
C ALA A 33 -22.84 12.88 5.88
N HIS A 34 -23.99 13.26 6.44
CA HIS A 34 -24.08 14.26 7.52
C HIS A 34 -23.59 13.76 8.88
N ARG A 35 -23.63 12.44 9.14
CA ARG A 35 -23.16 11.83 10.39
C ARG A 35 -21.68 11.46 10.36
N LEU A 36 -21.12 11.24 9.18
CA LEU A 36 -19.70 11.02 9.02
C LEU A 36 -18.96 12.30 9.44
N PRO A 37 -17.90 12.20 10.25
CA PRO A 37 -17.07 13.35 10.53
C PRO A 37 -16.52 13.84 9.19
N ARG A 38 -16.94 15.03 8.77
CA ARG A 38 -16.29 15.71 7.65
C ARG A 38 -14.82 15.77 8.01
N ALA A 39 -13.97 15.18 7.16
CA ALA A 39 -12.54 15.27 7.34
C ALA A 39 -12.19 16.76 7.40
N THR A 40 -11.96 17.27 8.61
CA THR A 40 -11.47 18.61 8.80
C THR A 40 -10.14 18.66 8.06
N PRO A 41 -9.93 19.56 7.08
CA PRO A 41 -8.61 19.71 6.48
C PRO A 41 -7.65 19.96 7.63
N ARG A 42 -6.76 19.01 7.90
CA ARG A 42 -5.76 19.15 8.96
C ARG A 42 -5.06 20.47 8.70
N PRO A 43 -5.05 21.44 9.63
CA PRO A 43 -4.19 22.60 9.48
C PRO A 43 -2.75 22.09 9.51
N ARG A 44 -2.16 21.95 8.32
CA ARG A 44 -0.77 21.58 8.08
C ARG A 44 0.14 22.76 8.42
N ARG A 45 0.09 23.21 9.68
CA ARG A 45 1.01 24.18 10.26
C ARG A 45 1.30 23.80 11.70
N TRP A 46 1.78 22.56 11.88
CA TRP A 46 2.67 22.28 12.99
C TRP A 46 3.95 23.09 12.79
N PRO A 47 4.56 23.62 13.87
CA PRO A 47 5.63 24.59 13.78
C PRO A 47 6.83 23.95 13.08
N LEU A 48 6.99 24.27 11.79
CA LEU A 48 8.06 23.80 10.90
C LEU A 48 9.47 24.04 11.46
N TRP A 49 9.60 24.86 12.49
CA TRP A 49 10.85 25.17 13.17
C TRP A 49 11.40 24.03 14.03
N THR A 50 10.54 23.18 14.63
CA THR A 50 11.04 22.01 15.38
C THR A 50 11.35 20.83 14.46
N ALA A 51 10.58 20.69 13.38
CA ALA A 51 10.83 19.69 12.34
C ALA A 51 12.14 19.98 11.60
N LEU A 52 12.52 21.23 11.35
CA LEU A 52 13.78 21.57 10.65
C LEU A 52 15.03 21.14 11.44
N ALA A 53 15.05 21.31 12.77
CA ALA A 53 16.19 20.90 13.59
C ALA A 53 16.32 19.37 13.69
N ALA A 54 15.19 18.67 13.86
CA ALA A 54 15.17 17.20 13.87
C ALA A 54 15.48 16.61 12.47
N SER A 55 15.02 17.24 11.39
CA SER A 55 15.34 16.82 10.02
C SER A 55 16.74 17.22 9.60
N LEU A 56 17.36 18.29 10.12
CA LEU A 56 18.80 18.53 9.94
C LEU A 56 19.63 17.45 10.64
N LEU A 57 19.25 17.05 11.86
CA LEU A 57 19.91 15.95 12.59
C LEU A 57 19.71 14.61 11.87
N LEU A 58 18.51 14.33 11.34
CA LEU A 58 18.23 13.09 10.60
C LEU A 58 18.87 13.09 9.21
N ALA A 59 18.87 14.22 8.49
CA ALA A 59 19.49 14.39 7.18
C ALA A 59 21.03 14.43 7.24
N VAL A 60 21.63 14.62 8.42
CA VAL A 60 23.07 14.43 8.64
C VAL A 60 23.36 13.01 9.18
N ALA A 61 22.52 12.46 10.06
CA ALA A 61 22.73 11.13 10.62
C ALA A 61 22.45 9.96 9.65
N LEU A 62 21.48 10.12 8.73
CA LEU A 62 21.15 9.12 7.70
C LEU A 62 22.27 8.94 6.67
N PRO A 63 22.81 10.00 6.02
CA PRO A 63 23.91 9.82 5.08
C PRO A 63 25.19 9.41 5.81
N VAL A 64 25.44 9.80 7.07
CA VAL A 64 26.65 9.33 7.78
C VAL A 64 26.60 7.84 8.10
N ARG A 65 25.42 7.22 8.30
CA ARG A 65 25.30 5.75 8.36
C ARG A 65 25.42 5.06 7.00
N TRP A 66 25.15 5.77 5.90
CA TRP A 66 25.27 5.24 4.53
C TRP A 66 26.63 5.52 3.89
N LEU A 67 27.39 6.49 4.43
CA LEU A 67 28.62 7.03 3.86
C LEU A 67 29.81 6.92 4.82
N ALA A 68 29.64 6.38 6.03
CA ALA A 68 30.78 5.92 6.83
C ALA A 68 31.44 4.79 6.04
N PRO A 69 32.66 4.98 5.51
CA PRO A 69 33.46 3.85 5.06
C PRO A 69 33.70 3.01 6.31
N ASP A 70 33.36 1.72 6.23
CA ASP A 70 33.87 0.75 7.19
C ASP A 70 35.37 0.99 7.37
N ALA A 71 35.79 1.33 8.59
CA ALA A 71 37.13 0.98 9.00
C ALA A 71 37.32 -0.50 8.63
N PRO A 72 38.44 -0.90 8.00
CA PRO A 72 38.53 -2.18 7.28
C PRO A 72 38.47 -3.35 8.26
N ALA A 73 37.25 -3.73 8.65
CA ALA A 73 36.91 -5.08 9.02
C ALA A 73 36.86 -5.88 7.71
N PRO A 74 37.37 -7.12 7.68
CA PRO A 74 37.38 -7.92 6.47
C PRO A 74 35.95 -8.02 5.93
N SER A 75 35.68 -7.34 4.83
CA SER A 75 34.39 -7.37 4.13
C SER A 75 34.20 -8.78 3.60
N ALA A 76 33.52 -9.62 4.38
CA ALA A 76 32.93 -10.84 3.87
C ALA A 76 31.99 -10.44 2.71
N PRO A 77 31.86 -11.26 1.66
CA PRO A 77 30.90 -11.01 0.60
C PRO A 77 29.52 -10.83 1.24
N ALA A 78 28.85 -9.72 0.95
CA ALA A 78 27.47 -9.50 1.37
C ALA A 78 26.64 -10.69 0.86
N SER A 79 26.01 -11.42 1.78
CA SER A 79 25.14 -12.54 1.41
C SER A 79 24.03 -12.04 0.48
N ASP A 80 23.65 -12.82 -0.54
CA ASP A 80 22.59 -12.47 -1.50
C ASP A 80 21.29 -12.00 -0.80
N VAL A 81 20.99 -12.57 0.37
CA VAL A 81 19.86 -12.19 1.24
C VAL A 81 19.92 -10.74 1.72
N ALA A 82 21.09 -10.22 2.09
CA ALA A 82 21.25 -8.85 2.58
C ALA A 82 20.99 -7.83 1.47
N THR A 83 21.41 -8.16 0.23
CA THR A 83 21.11 -7.36 -0.96
C THR A 83 19.59 -7.31 -1.21
N LEU A 84 18.90 -8.45 -1.14
CA LEU A 84 17.44 -8.53 -1.32
C LEU A 84 16.69 -7.77 -0.22
N GLN A 85 17.15 -7.82 1.02
CA GLN A 85 16.58 -7.04 2.14
C GLN A 85 16.67 -5.54 1.87
N ASN A 86 17.85 -5.06 1.48
CA ASN A 86 18.05 -3.65 1.16
C ASN A 86 17.15 -3.19 0.00
N GLU A 87 17.02 -4.00 -1.05
CA GLU A 87 16.14 -3.69 -2.18
C GLU A 87 14.67 -3.66 -1.74
N SER A 88 14.24 -4.61 -0.93
CA SER A 88 12.88 -4.63 -0.42
C SER A 88 12.55 -3.39 0.44
N ALA A 89 13.49 -2.94 1.27
CA ALA A 89 13.34 -1.73 2.07
C ALA A 89 13.26 -0.46 1.19
N ARG A 90 14.00 -0.43 0.08
CA ARG A 90 13.93 0.66 -0.90
C ARG A 90 12.57 0.71 -1.58
N LEU A 91 12.06 -0.42 -2.06
CA LEU A 91 10.74 -0.50 -2.70
C LEU A 91 9.60 -0.13 -1.74
N GLU A 92 9.67 -0.61 -0.50
CA GLU A 92 8.68 -0.29 0.54
C GLU A 92 8.65 1.21 0.86
N ALA A 93 9.81 1.88 0.86
CA ALA A 93 9.90 3.33 1.04
C ALA A 93 9.29 4.13 -0.13
N LEU A 94 9.15 3.53 -1.32
CA LEU A 94 8.52 4.19 -2.48
C LEU A 94 6.99 4.11 -2.46
N LEU A 95 6.41 3.06 -1.87
CA LEU A 95 4.96 2.85 -1.90
C LEU A 95 4.14 4.05 -1.37
N PRO A 96 4.48 4.67 -0.22
CA PRO A 96 3.74 5.83 0.28
C PRO A 96 3.84 7.07 -0.63
N LEU A 97 4.85 7.14 -1.49
CA LEU A 97 5.04 8.26 -2.43
C LEU A 97 4.21 8.07 -3.71
N LEU A 98 3.84 6.82 -4.03
CA LEU A 98 3.08 6.47 -5.23
C LEU A 98 1.59 6.28 -4.96
N ALA A 99 1.23 5.94 -3.72
CA ALA A 99 -0.16 5.75 -3.32
C ALA A 99 -0.98 7.05 -3.53
N ASP A 100 -2.07 6.93 -4.27
CA ASP A 100 -3.07 7.99 -4.43
C ASP A 100 -4.20 7.79 -3.38
N ASP A 101 -4.48 8.84 -2.59
CA ASP A 101 -5.52 8.85 -1.54
C ASP A 101 -6.96 8.84 -2.11
N ARG A 102 -7.12 8.88 -3.45
CA ARG A 102 -8.44 8.83 -4.10
C ARG A 102 -9.05 7.42 -4.00
N VAL A 103 -10.38 7.37 -3.90
CA VAL A 103 -11.14 6.10 -3.83
C VAL A 103 -10.86 5.26 -5.07
N ALA A 104 -10.25 4.09 -4.87
CA ALA A 104 -9.92 3.17 -5.95
C ALA A 104 -11.20 2.55 -6.55
N THR A 105 -11.19 2.34 -7.87
CA THR A 105 -12.16 1.45 -8.54
C THR A 105 -12.10 0.07 -7.90
N GLY A 106 -13.25 -0.58 -7.73
CA GLY A 106 -13.35 -1.88 -7.04
C GLY A 106 -12.38 -2.94 -7.54
N THR A 107 -12.17 -3.05 -8.86
CA THR A 107 -11.20 -3.99 -9.45
C THR A 107 -9.75 -3.68 -9.04
N ALA A 108 -9.39 -2.40 -8.99
CA ALA A 108 -8.03 -2.01 -8.66
C ALA A 108 -7.72 -2.22 -7.16
N ALA A 109 -8.70 -1.99 -6.29
CA ALA A 109 -8.61 -2.33 -4.88
C ALA A 109 -8.48 -3.86 -4.66
N LEU A 110 -9.12 -4.66 -5.51
CA LEU A 110 -9.02 -6.12 -5.48
C LEU A 110 -7.61 -6.60 -5.87
N MET A 111 -7.04 -6.03 -6.94
CA MET A 111 -5.68 -6.36 -7.40
C MET A 111 -4.60 -5.91 -6.40
N SER A 112 -4.70 -4.69 -5.84
CA SER A 112 -3.77 -4.24 -4.80
C SER A 112 -3.89 -5.12 -3.55
N GLY A 113 -5.12 -5.44 -3.13
CA GLY A 113 -5.39 -6.32 -2.00
C GLY A 113 -4.83 -7.74 -2.18
N GLU A 114 -4.88 -8.30 -3.39
CA GLU A 114 -4.27 -9.61 -3.69
C GLU A 114 -2.75 -9.58 -3.52
N LEU A 115 -2.09 -8.53 -4.02
CA LEU A 115 -0.65 -8.35 -3.87
C LEU A 115 -0.24 -8.10 -2.41
N GLU A 116 -1.01 -7.32 -1.66
CA GLU A 116 -0.80 -7.10 -0.22
C GLU A 116 -0.98 -8.39 0.60
N LEU A 117 -1.99 -9.21 0.28
CA LEU A 117 -2.17 -10.52 0.90
C LEU A 117 -0.98 -11.44 0.63
N ARG A 118 -0.51 -11.48 -0.63
CA ARG A 118 0.65 -12.28 -1.02
C ARG A 118 1.91 -11.81 -0.29
N LEU A 119 2.10 -10.51 -0.13
CA LEU A 119 3.21 -9.95 0.65
C LEU A 119 3.13 -10.39 2.13
N ALA A 120 1.93 -10.32 2.73
CA ALA A 120 1.71 -10.75 4.11
C ALA A 120 1.96 -12.25 4.32
N GLU A 121 1.62 -13.10 3.34
CA GLU A 121 1.93 -14.53 3.34
C GLU A 121 3.44 -14.79 3.30
N ILE A 122 4.17 -14.07 2.44
CA ILE A 122 5.63 -14.15 2.37
C ILE A 122 6.26 -13.72 3.69
N ASP A 123 5.83 -12.60 4.27
CA ASP A 123 6.31 -12.08 5.55
C ASP A 123 5.95 -13.01 6.73
N ALA A 124 4.87 -13.79 6.61
CA ALA A 124 4.55 -14.85 7.57
C ALA A 124 5.52 -16.02 7.44
N GLY A 125 5.86 -16.43 6.23
CA GLY A 125 6.89 -17.46 5.99
C GLY A 125 8.26 -17.04 6.53
N LEU A 126 8.68 -15.79 6.27
CA LEU A 126 9.97 -15.26 6.73
C LEU A 126 10.13 -15.22 8.26
N ARG A 127 9.02 -15.23 9.02
CA ARG A 127 9.04 -15.26 10.49
C ARG A 127 9.44 -16.61 11.08
N ASP A 128 9.46 -17.69 10.28
CA ASP A 128 9.89 -19.00 10.76
C ASP A 128 11.41 -19.03 11.03
N PRO A 129 11.85 -19.24 12.29
CA PRO A 129 13.26 -19.32 12.62
C PRO A 129 13.94 -20.59 12.08
N ALA A 130 13.18 -21.67 11.85
CA ALA A 130 13.70 -22.96 11.37
C ALA A 130 13.87 -23.02 9.85
N LEU A 131 13.61 -21.91 9.15
CA LEU A 131 13.63 -21.86 7.70
C LEU A 131 15.05 -22.06 7.13
N ASP A 132 15.16 -23.00 6.19
CA ASP A 132 16.39 -23.30 5.46
C ASP A 132 16.94 -22.04 4.74
N PRO A 133 18.28 -21.82 4.69
CA PRO A 133 18.85 -20.65 4.06
C PRO A 133 18.44 -20.43 2.60
N GLN A 134 18.35 -21.49 1.78
CA GLN A 134 17.93 -21.36 0.38
C GLN A 134 16.42 -21.10 0.27
N ALA A 135 15.61 -21.66 1.16
CA ALA A 135 14.20 -21.31 1.26
C ALA A 135 14.01 -19.84 1.66
N ARG A 136 14.84 -19.33 2.58
CA ARG A 136 14.79 -17.95 3.05
C ARG A 136 15.14 -16.99 1.93
N GLU A 137 16.18 -17.29 1.17
CA GLU A 137 16.55 -16.49 0.00
C GLU A 137 15.44 -16.46 -1.05
N ARG A 138 14.80 -17.60 -1.35
CA ARG A 138 13.66 -17.67 -2.28
C ARG A 138 12.49 -16.80 -1.82
N LEU A 139 12.16 -16.81 -0.53
CA LEU A 139 11.11 -15.95 0.02
C LEU A 139 11.48 -14.46 -0.09
N TRP A 140 12.74 -14.10 0.18
CA TRP A 140 13.21 -12.72 -0.02
C TRP A 140 13.13 -12.26 -1.48
N ARG A 141 13.50 -13.11 -2.45
CA ARG A 141 13.31 -12.79 -3.88
C ARG A 141 11.84 -12.58 -4.21
N SER A 142 10.96 -13.49 -3.74
CA SER A 142 9.51 -13.36 -3.92
C SER A 142 8.95 -12.08 -3.28
N ARG A 143 9.49 -11.62 -2.15
CA ARG A 143 9.11 -10.35 -1.51
C ARG A 143 9.43 -9.16 -2.41
N VAL A 144 10.65 -9.12 -2.95
CA VAL A 144 11.10 -8.06 -3.87
C VAL A 144 10.22 -8.06 -5.12
N ASP A 145 9.97 -9.22 -5.73
CA ASP A 145 9.11 -9.32 -6.92
C ASP A 145 7.69 -8.81 -6.66
N THR A 146 7.12 -9.14 -5.49
CA THR A 146 5.77 -8.69 -5.10
C THR A 146 5.71 -7.18 -4.85
N LEU A 147 6.73 -6.62 -4.17
CA LEU A 147 6.84 -5.17 -3.96
C LEU A 147 7.04 -4.41 -5.28
N LEU A 148 7.83 -4.97 -6.20
CA LEU A 148 8.03 -4.39 -7.52
C LEU A 148 6.73 -4.39 -8.34
N ALA A 149 5.92 -5.44 -8.25
CA ALA A 149 4.60 -5.48 -8.86
C ALA A 149 3.65 -4.42 -8.28
N LEU A 150 3.65 -4.24 -6.95
CA LEU A 150 2.89 -3.18 -6.28
C LEU A 150 3.32 -1.78 -6.76
N VAL A 151 4.63 -1.52 -6.79
CA VAL A 151 5.18 -0.23 -7.24
C VAL A 151 4.81 0.07 -8.69
N GLN A 152 4.91 -0.91 -9.59
CA GLN A 152 4.51 -0.74 -10.99
C GLN A 152 3.01 -0.43 -11.11
N PHE A 153 2.18 -1.18 -10.39
CA PHE A 153 0.73 -0.99 -10.39
C PHE A 153 0.31 0.40 -9.89
N GLU A 154 0.88 0.88 -8.78
CA GLU A 154 0.60 2.24 -8.28
C GLU A 154 1.19 3.33 -9.20
N GLY A 155 2.33 3.06 -9.84
CA GLY A 155 2.89 3.94 -10.86
C GLY A 155 1.94 4.15 -12.05
N GLU A 156 1.38 3.07 -12.58
CA GLU A 156 0.40 3.13 -13.67
C GLU A 156 -0.87 3.89 -13.25
N ARG A 157 -1.36 3.62 -12.04
CA ARG A 157 -2.54 4.31 -11.47
C ARG A 157 -2.31 5.81 -11.31
N SER A 158 -1.17 6.22 -10.74
CA SER A 158 -0.85 7.63 -10.53
C SER A 158 -0.71 8.38 -11.88
N TRP A 159 -0.14 7.74 -12.90
CA TRP A 159 -0.04 8.30 -14.25
C TRP A 159 -1.39 8.44 -14.97
N LEU A 160 -2.26 7.43 -14.84
CA LEU A 160 -3.62 7.47 -15.39
C LEU A 160 -4.48 8.54 -14.68
N ALA A 161 -4.37 8.64 -13.35
CA ALA A 161 -5.06 9.67 -12.56
C ALA A 161 -4.61 11.09 -12.95
N ALA A 162 -3.31 11.28 -13.20
CA ALA A 162 -2.78 12.57 -13.67
C ALA A 162 -3.28 12.98 -15.06
N GLN A 163 -3.55 12.03 -15.96
CA GLN A 163 -4.16 12.31 -17.26
C GLN A 163 -5.66 12.55 -17.18
N GLY A 164 -6.41 11.73 -16.44
CA GLY A 164 -7.85 11.89 -16.25
C GLY A 164 -8.21 13.26 -15.66
N SER A 165 -7.40 13.75 -14.71
CA SER A 165 -7.59 15.07 -14.10
C SER A 165 -7.48 16.25 -15.08
N ARG A 166 -6.83 16.08 -16.24
CA ARG A 166 -6.73 17.14 -17.26
C ARG A 166 -8.00 17.25 -18.13
N PHE A 167 -8.79 16.18 -18.23
CA PHE A 167 -10.03 16.18 -19.01
C PHE A 167 -11.21 16.71 -18.19
N ASP A 168 -11.20 16.51 -16.87
CA ASP A 168 -12.30 16.92 -15.98
C ASP A 168 -12.32 18.44 -15.73
N THR A 169 -11.15 19.09 -15.66
CA THR A 169 -11.05 20.56 -15.55
C THR A 169 -11.48 21.32 -16.81
N ALA A 170 -11.61 20.64 -17.95
CA ALA A 170 -12.11 21.26 -19.19
C ALA A 170 -13.65 21.34 -19.25
N LEU A 171 -14.37 20.66 -18.35
CA LEU A 171 -15.83 20.56 -18.38
C LEU A 171 -16.56 21.47 -17.39
N VAL A 172 -15.86 22.28 -16.60
CA VAL A 172 -16.47 23.25 -15.66
C VAL A 172 -16.20 24.69 -16.13
N GLN A 173 -16.87 25.08 -17.20
CA GLN A 173 -17.25 26.47 -17.42
C GLN A 173 -18.67 26.47 -17.98
N ILE A 174 -19.64 26.59 -17.10
CA ILE A 174 -21.03 26.89 -17.44
C ILE A 174 -21.31 28.25 -16.79
N ASP A 175 -21.79 29.16 -17.64
CA ASP A 175 -22.06 30.59 -17.49
C ASP A 175 -22.79 30.98 -16.18
#